data_AF-A0A199XPF0-F1
#
_entry.id   AF-A0A199XPF0-F1
#
_cell.length_a   1.000
_cell.length_b   1.000
_cell.length_c   1.000
_cell.angle_alpha   90.00
_cell.angle_beta   90.00
_cell.angle_gamma   90.00
#
_symmetry.space_group_name_H-M   'P 1'
#
loop_
_entity.id
_entity.type
_entity.pdbx_description
1 polymer ?
#
loop_
_entity_poly.entity_id
_entity_poly.type
_entity_poly.pdbx_seq_one_letter_code
_entity_poly.pdbx_strand_id
1 'polypeptide(L)'
;MDFNDIQSAWNNENTKNVVVPTQLEKVQQANTPLDKIKKNLKNEFIYQIVSIVLIGFAPYLNGFPEQAITPFYLLFSLFVAVSAYYLIKLFIFYKRLNKTALNTKDNLYETYFDIRLNMELYKTFGFALTPFMILFLVGVLYFTLPNGATLFTDSTNSIALFVSVLFSMLFMGVALEWWVHFFYGKYAKEIRTVLDELKEE
;
A
#
# COMPACT_ATOMS: atom_id res chain seq x y z
N MET A 1 20.95 31.28 48.00
CA MET A 1 21.63 30.58 46.89
C MET A 1 22.02 31.63 45.89
N ASP A 2 23.33 31.83 45.71
CA ASP A 2 23.88 32.84 44.81
C ASP A 2 23.95 32.28 43.39
N PHE A 3 23.85 33.13 42.37
CA PHE A 3 23.85 32.71 40.96
C PHE A 3 25.16 31.99 40.59
N ASN A 4 26.26 32.39 41.25
CA ASN A 4 27.56 31.76 41.13
C ASN A 4 27.59 30.31 41.67
N ASP A 5 26.78 29.99 42.68
CA ASP A 5 26.68 28.63 43.22
C ASP A 5 25.99 27.69 42.23
N ILE A 6 24.95 28.19 41.55
CA ILE A 6 24.22 27.44 40.52
C ILE A 6 25.11 27.23 39.28
N GLN A 7 25.84 28.25 38.86
CA GLN A 7 26.73 28.18 37.71
C GLN A 7 27.94 27.27 37.96
N SER A 8 28.49 27.28 39.18
CA SER A 8 29.58 26.37 39.55
C SER A 8 29.11 24.93 39.67
N ALA A 9 27.90 24.67 40.19
CA ALA A 9 27.30 23.33 40.21
C ALA A 9 27.04 22.79 38.79
N TRP A 10 26.51 23.63 37.88
CA TRP A 10 26.26 23.27 36.48
C TRP A 10 27.56 23.00 35.70
N ASN A 11 28.62 23.76 35.96
CA ASN A 11 29.93 23.55 35.33
C ASN A 11 30.69 22.35 35.93
N ASN A 12 30.38 21.94 37.16
CA ASN A 12 30.94 20.74 37.80
C ASN A 12 30.21 19.45 37.41
N GLU A 13 28.98 19.53 36.89
CA GLU A 13 28.36 18.40 36.20
C GLU A 13 29.14 18.12 34.92
N ASN A 14 29.85 16.98 34.89
CA ASN A 14 30.51 16.45 33.71
C ASN A 14 29.47 16.06 32.64
N THR A 15 28.91 17.07 31.97
CA THR A 15 28.04 16.94 30.78
C THR A 15 28.73 16.27 29.59
N LYS A 16 30.04 16.01 29.68
CA LYS A 16 30.83 15.29 28.67
C LYS A 16 30.49 13.80 28.54
N ASN A 17 29.82 13.21 29.54
CA ASN A 17 29.38 11.81 29.52
C ASN A 17 27.86 11.68 29.67
N VAL A 18 27.08 12.52 28.97
CA VAL A 18 25.70 12.12 28.68
C VAL A 18 25.79 11.01 27.63
N VAL A 19 25.95 9.77 28.09
CA VAL A 19 25.84 8.59 27.25
C VAL A 19 24.38 8.56 26.83
N VAL A 20 24.09 9.07 25.63
CA VAL A 20 22.80 8.81 25.00
C VAL A 20 22.64 7.29 25.03
N PRO A 21 21.57 6.75 25.64
CA PRO A 21 21.37 5.31 25.67
C PRO A 21 21.51 4.80 24.23
N THR A 22 22.42 3.87 23.97
CA THR A 22 22.67 3.29 22.63
C THR A 22 21.36 2.84 21.96
N GLN A 23 20.37 2.48 22.76
CA GLN A 23 18.99 2.18 22.37
C GLN A 23 18.29 3.34 21.65
N LEU A 24 18.45 4.59 22.07
CA LEU A 24 17.83 5.76 21.43
C LEU A 24 18.40 6.03 20.02
N GLU A 25 19.71 5.85 19.86
CA GLU A 25 20.38 6.03 18.57
C GLU A 25 19.99 4.91 17.58
N LYS A 26 19.89 3.67 18.06
CA LYS A 26 19.39 2.52 17.28
C LYS A 26 17.93 2.68 16.87
N VAL A 27 17.05 3.13 17.76
CA VAL A 27 15.64 3.39 17.42
C VAL A 27 15.52 4.51 16.37
N GLN A 28 16.40 5.52 16.41
CA GLN A 28 16.43 6.56 15.38
C GLN A 28 16.77 6.03 13.98
N GLN A 29 17.56 4.95 13.86
CA GLN A 29 17.86 4.33 12.58
C GLN A 29 16.61 3.76 11.90
N ALA A 30 15.59 3.34 12.66
CA ALA A 30 14.31 2.88 12.13
C ALA A 30 13.41 4.01 11.57
N ASN A 31 13.70 5.28 11.86
CA ASN A 31 12.94 6.40 11.28
C ASN A 31 13.11 6.48 9.76
N THR A 32 14.31 6.21 9.24
CA THR A 32 14.59 6.27 7.80
C THR A 32 13.76 5.28 6.96
N PRO A 33 13.72 3.96 7.29
CA PRO A 33 12.86 3.02 6.58
C PRO A 33 11.37 3.32 6.82
N LEU A 34 10.99 3.78 8.02
CA LEU A 34 9.63 4.18 8.31
C LEU A 34 9.17 5.36 7.43
N ASP A 35 10.01 6.37 7.23
CA ASP A 35 9.70 7.53 6.39
C ASP A 35 9.55 7.14 4.92
N LYS A 36 10.34 6.16 4.44
CA LYS A 36 10.15 5.59 3.11
C LYS A 36 8.79 4.88 2.98
N ILE A 37 8.39 4.11 3.99
CA ILE A 37 7.06 3.47 4.02
C ILE A 37 5.96 4.53 4.02
N LYS A 38 6.05 5.57 4.86
CA LYS A 38 5.09 6.69 4.87
C LYS A 38 4.97 7.36 3.51
N LYS A 39 6.10 7.59 2.83
CA LYS A 39 6.14 8.18 1.49
C LYS A 39 5.47 7.27 0.46
N ASN A 40 5.75 5.97 0.49
CA ASN A 40 5.13 4.99 -0.40
C ASN A 40 3.62 4.93 -0.19
N LEU A 41 3.14 4.86 1.06
CA LEU A 41 1.71 4.86 1.39
C LEU A 41 0.99 6.10 0.88
N LYS A 42 1.61 7.29 1.05
CA LYS A 42 1.05 8.54 0.53
C LYS A 42 0.96 8.53 -0.98
N ASN A 43 2.01 8.08 -1.66
CA ASN A 43 2.04 8.02 -3.12
C ASN A 43 1.00 7.03 -3.63
N GLU A 44 0.89 5.84 -3.04
CA GLU A 44 -0.12 4.84 -3.40
C GLU A 44 -1.53 5.35 -3.22
N PHE A 45 -1.81 6.06 -2.13
CA PHE A 45 -3.12 6.69 -1.92
C PHE A 45 -3.45 7.67 -3.06
N ILE A 46 -2.49 8.50 -3.47
CA ILE A 46 -2.67 9.46 -4.58
C ILE A 46 -2.85 8.71 -5.91
N TYR A 47 -1.98 7.74 -6.22
CA TYR A 47 -2.04 6.97 -7.46
C TYR A 47 -3.34 6.18 -7.59
N GLN A 48 -3.85 5.63 -6.49
CA GLN A 48 -5.12 4.90 -6.48
C GLN A 48 -6.29 5.85 -6.78
N ILE A 49 -6.35 7.03 -6.14
CA ILE A 49 -7.40 8.02 -6.43
C ILE A 49 -7.35 8.45 -7.89
N VAL A 50 -6.16 8.80 -8.39
CA VAL A 50 -5.98 9.21 -9.79
C VAL A 50 -6.41 8.09 -10.74
N SER A 51 -6.03 6.84 -10.45
CA SER A 51 -6.39 5.67 -11.27
C SER A 51 -7.90 5.44 -11.30
N ILE A 52 -8.59 5.54 -10.15
CA ILE A 52 -10.05 5.41 -10.08
C ILE A 52 -10.72 6.48 -10.95
N VAL A 53 -10.26 7.73 -10.86
CA VAL A 53 -10.79 8.84 -11.67
C VAL A 53 -10.56 8.58 -13.16
N LEU A 54 -9.35 8.18 -13.56
CA LEU A 54 -9.02 7.87 -14.94
C LEU A 54 -9.89 6.72 -15.50
N ILE A 55 -10.09 5.65 -14.73
CA ILE A 55 -10.98 4.56 -15.12
C ILE A 55 -12.42 5.07 -15.28
N GLY A 56 -12.90 5.93 -14.37
CA GLY A 56 -14.24 6.52 -14.47
C GLY A 56 -14.49 7.33 -15.76
N PHE A 57 -13.43 7.89 -16.36
CA PHE A 57 -13.48 8.60 -17.64
C PHE A 57 -13.24 7.69 -18.86
N ALA A 58 -12.92 6.41 -18.67
CA ALA A 58 -12.61 5.49 -19.76
C ALA A 58 -13.70 5.40 -20.85
N PRO A 59 -15.01 5.39 -20.54
CA PRO A 59 -16.05 5.34 -21.57
C PRO A 59 -16.01 6.52 -22.53
N TYR A 60 -15.75 7.72 -22.00
CA TYR A 60 -15.67 8.95 -22.80
C TYR A 60 -14.38 9.02 -23.62
N LEU A 61 -13.24 8.64 -23.02
CA LEU A 61 -11.94 8.70 -23.68
C LEU A 61 -11.80 7.69 -24.83
N ASN A 62 -12.46 6.54 -24.72
CA ASN A 62 -12.37 5.45 -25.70
C ASN A 62 -13.61 5.34 -26.61
N GLY A 63 -14.56 6.27 -26.51
CA GLY A 63 -15.75 6.29 -27.35
C GLY A 63 -16.62 5.03 -27.23
N PHE A 64 -16.91 4.61 -25.98
CA PHE A 64 -17.73 3.41 -25.76
C PHE A 64 -19.12 3.56 -26.38
N PRO A 65 -19.69 2.46 -26.94
CA PRO A 65 -21.06 2.48 -27.42
C PRO A 65 -22.04 2.70 -26.27
N GLU A 66 -23.19 3.34 -26.54
CA GLU A 66 -24.18 3.68 -25.51
C GLU A 66 -24.62 2.48 -24.66
N GLN A 67 -24.70 1.30 -25.29
CA GLN A 67 -25.08 0.04 -24.65
C GLN A 67 -24.07 -0.41 -23.58
N ALA A 68 -22.81 0.02 -23.66
CA ALA A 68 -21.75 -0.31 -22.72
C ALA A 68 -21.67 0.66 -21.53
N ILE A 69 -22.21 1.87 -21.67
CA ILE A 69 -22.08 2.94 -20.66
C ILE A 69 -22.74 2.54 -19.34
N THR A 70 -24.01 2.11 -19.38
CA THR A 70 -24.77 1.71 -18.19
C THR A 70 -24.12 0.53 -17.44
N PRO A 71 -23.83 -0.62 -18.08
CA PRO A 71 -23.19 -1.74 -17.38
C PRO A 71 -21.79 -1.39 -16.86
N PHE A 72 -21.03 -0.54 -17.58
CA PHE A 72 -19.75 -0.04 -17.09
C PHE A 72 -19.91 0.72 -15.78
N TYR A 73 -20.81 1.70 -15.70
CA TYR A 73 -20.98 2.51 -14.49
C TYR A 73 -21.58 1.72 -13.32
N LEU A 74 -22.41 0.71 -13.57
CA LEU A 74 -22.87 -0.22 -12.54
C LEU A 74 -21.69 -1.00 -11.94
N LEU A 75 -20.85 -1.61 -12.77
CA LEU A 75 -19.66 -2.33 -12.31
C LEU A 75 -18.65 -1.39 -11.63
N PHE A 76 -18.46 -0.19 -12.19
CA PHE A 76 -17.59 0.85 -11.65
C PHE A 76 -18.05 1.30 -10.27
N SER A 77 -19.36 1.41 -10.01
CA SER A 77 -19.86 1.76 -8.67
C SER A 77 -19.45 0.73 -7.60
N LEU A 78 -19.49 -0.56 -7.92
CA LEU A 78 -19.05 -1.63 -7.02
C LEU A 78 -17.53 -1.61 -6.82
N PHE A 79 -16.77 -1.42 -7.91
CA PHE A 79 -15.32 -1.24 -7.86
C PHE A 79 -14.91 -0.05 -6.97
N VAL A 80 -15.61 1.08 -7.11
CA VAL A 80 -15.39 2.28 -6.29
C VAL A 80 -15.74 2.00 -4.83
N ALA A 81 -16.81 1.27 -4.52
CA ALA A 81 -17.18 0.94 -3.15
C ALA A 81 -16.09 0.11 -2.44
N VAL A 82 -15.56 -0.92 -3.11
CA VAL A 82 -14.44 -1.73 -2.59
C VAL A 82 -13.17 -0.89 -2.43
N SER A 83 -12.87 -0.06 -3.43
CA SER A 83 -11.72 0.85 -3.40
C SER A 83 -11.82 1.89 -2.28
N ALA A 84 -12.99 2.47 -2.05
CA ALA A 84 -13.23 3.45 -1.00
C ALA A 84 -13.01 2.82 0.38
N TYR A 85 -13.52 1.61 0.61
CA TYR A 85 -13.28 0.87 1.86
C TYR A 85 -11.77 0.69 2.13
N TYR A 86 -11.02 0.27 1.12
CA TYR A 86 -9.56 0.13 1.21
C TYR A 86 -8.87 1.48 1.49
N LEU A 87 -9.21 2.52 0.74
CA LEU A 87 -8.61 3.85 0.89
C LEU A 87 -8.86 4.45 2.28
N ILE A 88 -10.04 4.23 2.86
CA ILE A 88 -10.32 4.63 4.24
C ILE A 88 -9.41 3.90 5.22
N LYS A 89 -9.25 2.58 5.08
CA LYS A 89 -8.34 1.78 5.92
C LYS A 89 -6.89 2.24 5.77
N LEU A 90 -6.45 2.50 4.53
CA LEU A 90 -5.11 3.00 4.23
C LEU A 90 -4.87 4.37 4.84
N PHE A 91 -5.86 5.27 4.77
CA PHE A 91 -5.78 6.61 5.36
C PHE A 91 -5.72 6.57 6.89
N ILE A 92 -6.55 5.74 7.54
CA ILE A 92 -6.51 5.54 8.99
C ILE A 92 -5.14 5.01 9.42
N PHE A 93 -4.62 4.01 8.70
CA PHE A 93 -3.29 3.47 8.95
C PHE A 93 -2.19 4.53 8.78
N TYR A 94 -2.21 5.28 7.68
CA TYR A 94 -1.26 6.37 7.43
C TYR A 94 -1.29 7.42 8.56
N LYS A 95 -2.48 7.82 9.01
CA LYS A 95 -2.64 8.77 10.12
C LYS A 95 -2.08 8.22 11.44
N ARG A 96 -2.26 6.93 11.71
CA ARG A 96 -1.68 6.27 12.89
C ARG A 96 -0.15 6.27 12.80
N LEU A 97 0.39 5.83 11.66
CA LEU A 97 1.83 5.78 11.40
C LEU A 97 2.52 7.16 11.52
N ASN A 98 1.82 8.23 11.16
CA ASN A 98 2.37 9.59 11.25
C ASN A 98 2.33 10.17 12.68
N LYS A 99 1.47 9.64 13.55
CA LYS A 99 1.38 10.04 14.96
C LYS A 99 2.33 9.27 15.86
N THR A 100 2.74 8.07 15.45
CA THR A 100 3.67 7.25 16.24
C THR A 100 5.05 7.88 16.26
N ALA A 101 5.46 8.38 17.42
CA ALA A 101 6.86 8.67 17.68
C ALA A 101 7.56 7.34 18.01
N LEU A 102 8.58 6.98 17.22
CA LEU A 102 9.46 5.83 17.49
C LEU A 102 10.38 6.18 18.66
N ASN A 103 9.83 6.41 19.86
CA ASN A 103 10.61 6.77 21.04
C ASN A 103 10.79 5.57 21.99
N THR A 104 10.07 4.47 21.74
CA THR A 104 10.10 3.26 22.57
C THR A 104 10.08 2.00 21.71
N LYS A 105 10.65 0.92 22.25
CA LYS A 105 10.66 -0.42 21.64
C LYS A 105 9.24 -0.95 21.36
N ASP A 106 8.32 -0.71 22.29
CA ASP A 106 6.93 -1.14 22.14
C ASP A 106 6.24 -0.44 20.97
N ASN A 107 6.44 0.87 20.79
CA ASN A 107 5.92 1.61 19.65
C ASN A 107 6.49 1.10 18.32
N LEU A 108 7.77 0.71 18.30
CA LEU A 108 8.42 0.13 17.11
C LEU A 108 7.85 -1.26 16.78
N TYR A 109 7.58 -2.08 17.79
CA TYR A 109 6.96 -3.40 17.62
C TYR A 109 5.54 -3.31 17.05
N GLU A 110 4.70 -2.45 17.63
CA GLU A 110 3.35 -2.19 17.13
C GLU A 110 3.37 -1.68 15.69
N THR A 111 4.27 -0.74 15.40
CA THR A 111 4.45 -0.18 14.05
C THR A 111 4.84 -1.26 13.03
N TYR A 112 5.75 -2.16 13.39
CA TYR A 112 6.16 -3.26 12.54
C TYR A 112 4.99 -4.22 12.24
N PHE A 113 4.22 -4.60 13.25
CA PHE A 113 3.07 -5.48 13.06
C PHE A 113 2.00 -4.82 12.20
N ASP A 114 1.75 -3.54 12.43
CA ASP A 114 0.83 -2.73 11.65
C ASP A 114 1.22 -2.62 10.17
N ILE A 115 2.51 -2.44 9.88
CA ILE A 115 3.04 -2.45 8.50
C ILE A 115 2.76 -3.81 7.85
N ARG A 116 3.03 -4.93 8.55
CA ARG A 116 2.74 -6.27 8.03
C ARG A 116 1.25 -6.48 7.78
N LEU A 117 0.39 -6.02 8.70
CA LEU A 117 -1.05 -6.10 8.52
C LEU A 117 -1.50 -5.30 7.29
N ASN A 118 -0.94 -4.11 7.08
CA ASN A 118 -1.24 -3.30 5.90
C ASN A 118 -0.77 -3.98 4.59
N MET A 119 0.39 -4.63 4.59
CA MET A 119 0.88 -5.41 3.46
C MET A 119 -0.10 -6.52 3.06
N GLU A 120 -0.62 -7.28 4.03
CA GLU A 120 -1.63 -8.33 3.75
C GLU A 120 -2.97 -7.75 3.29
N LEU A 121 -3.37 -6.62 3.85
CA LEU A 121 -4.57 -5.90 3.44
C LEU A 121 -4.44 -5.38 2.00
N TYR A 122 -3.27 -4.89 1.59
CA TYR A 122 -2.96 -4.51 0.21
C TYR A 122 -3.09 -5.70 -0.75
N LYS A 123 -2.50 -6.87 -0.42
CA LYS A 123 -2.63 -8.09 -1.24
C LYS A 123 -4.08 -8.50 -1.41
N THR A 124 -4.82 -8.54 -0.30
CA THR A 124 -6.24 -8.90 -0.28
C THR A 124 -7.06 -7.94 -1.14
N PHE A 125 -6.78 -6.63 -1.04
CA PHE A 125 -7.43 -5.62 -1.86
C PHE A 125 -7.12 -5.80 -3.35
N GLY A 126 -5.84 -5.97 -3.72
CA GLY A 126 -5.43 -6.22 -5.10
C GLY A 126 -6.14 -7.45 -5.66
N PHE A 127 -6.20 -8.54 -4.90
CA PHE A 127 -6.90 -9.77 -5.30
C PHE A 127 -8.41 -9.55 -5.46
N ALA A 128 -9.04 -8.78 -4.57
CA ALA A 128 -10.45 -8.41 -4.66
C ALA A 128 -10.76 -7.53 -5.88
N LEU A 129 -9.81 -6.71 -6.35
CA LEU A 129 -9.96 -5.88 -7.55
C LEU A 129 -9.75 -6.65 -8.86
N THR A 130 -8.96 -7.72 -8.85
CA THR A 130 -8.67 -8.56 -10.03
C THR A 130 -9.91 -8.91 -10.87
N PRO A 131 -11.02 -9.44 -10.31
CA PRO A 131 -12.20 -9.76 -11.12
C PRO A 131 -12.83 -8.52 -11.80
N PHE A 132 -12.83 -7.36 -11.14
CA PHE A 132 -13.32 -6.12 -11.75
C PHE A 132 -12.44 -5.70 -12.93
N MET A 133 -11.12 -5.76 -12.78
CA MET A 133 -10.16 -5.45 -13.85
C MET A 133 -10.36 -6.36 -15.07
N ILE A 134 -10.56 -7.66 -14.83
CA ILE A 134 -10.84 -8.63 -15.89
C ILE A 134 -12.16 -8.29 -16.58
N LEU A 135 -13.23 -8.01 -15.83
CA LEU A 135 -14.53 -7.67 -16.41
C LEU A 135 -14.49 -6.36 -17.22
N PHE A 136 -13.76 -5.34 -16.75
CA PHE A 136 -13.55 -4.12 -17.55
C PHE A 136 -12.82 -4.42 -18.85
N LEU A 137 -11.74 -5.20 -18.81
CA LEU A 137 -10.96 -5.55 -19.99
C LEU A 137 -11.79 -6.37 -20.98
N VAL A 138 -12.51 -7.37 -20.50
CA VAL A 138 -13.40 -8.20 -21.31
C VAL A 138 -14.53 -7.36 -21.92
N GLY A 139 -15.11 -6.44 -21.14
CA GLY A 139 -16.11 -5.48 -21.63
C GLY A 139 -15.56 -4.59 -22.73
N VAL A 140 -14.36 -4.03 -22.55
CA VAL A 140 -13.65 -3.26 -23.59
C VAL A 140 -13.51 -4.11 -24.85
N LEU A 141 -12.92 -5.30 -24.76
CA LEU A 141 -12.73 -6.18 -25.92
C LEU A 141 -14.03 -6.52 -26.64
N TYR A 142 -15.12 -6.77 -25.90
CA TYR A 142 -16.43 -7.07 -26.46
C TYR A 142 -16.98 -5.91 -27.29
N PHE A 143 -16.83 -4.67 -26.82
CA PHE A 143 -17.44 -3.49 -27.45
C PHE A 143 -16.53 -2.77 -28.45
N THR A 144 -15.20 -2.88 -28.33
CA THR A 144 -14.27 -2.18 -29.22
C THR A 144 -13.81 -3.02 -30.40
N LEU A 145 -13.80 -4.35 -30.29
CA LEU A 145 -13.39 -5.21 -31.39
C LEU A 145 -14.58 -5.47 -32.35
N PRO A 146 -14.36 -5.42 -33.67
CA PRO A 146 -15.42 -5.70 -34.66
C PRO A 146 -16.10 -7.07 -34.47
N ASN A 147 -15.35 -8.04 -33.97
CA ASN A 147 -15.82 -9.40 -33.69
C ASN A 147 -15.83 -9.70 -32.18
N GLY A 148 -15.99 -8.69 -31.32
CA GLY A 148 -15.96 -8.87 -29.86
C GLY A 148 -16.99 -9.86 -29.33
N ALA A 149 -18.09 -10.10 -30.04
CA ALA A 149 -19.07 -11.13 -29.67
C ALA A 149 -18.58 -12.56 -29.95
N THR A 150 -17.73 -12.77 -30.96
CA THR A 150 -17.22 -14.12 -31.32
C THR A 150 -16.30 -14.69 -30.26
N LEU A 151 -15.78 -13.82 -29.39
CA LEU A 151 -15.07 -14.18 -28.17
C LEU A 151 -15.87 -15.13 -27.27
N PHE A 152 -17.20 -15.00 -27.23
CA PHE A 152 -18.07 -15.79 -26.37
C PHE A 152 -18.87 -16.87 -27.10
N THR A 153 -19.10 -16.71 -28.40
CA THR A 153 -19.95 -17.62 -29.19
C THR A 153 -19.15 -18.72 -29.88
N ASP A 154 -17.90 -18.48 -30.23
CA ASP A 154 -17.04 -19.48 -30.85
C ASP A 154 -16.32 -20.31 -29.78
N SER A 155 -16.41 -21.64 -29.87
CA SER A 155 -15.92 -22.55 -28.84
C SER A 155 -14.41 -22.44 -28.62
N THR A 156 -13.65 -22.19 -29.68
CA THR A 156 -12.18 -22.05 -29.59
C THR A 156 -11.80 -20.73 -28.92
N ASN A 157 -12.45 -19.62 -29.28
CA ASN A 157 -12.19 -18.31 -28.66
C ASN A 157 -12.63 -18.28 -27.19
N SER A 158 -13.77 -18.88 -26.86
CA SER A 158 -14.26 -18.96 -25.47
C SER A 158 -13.31 -19.75 -24.57
N ILE A 159 -12.74 -20.86 -25.07
CA ILE A 159 -11.71 -21.62 -24.34
C ILE A 159 -10.44 -20.77 -24.18
N ALA A 160 -9.98 -20.10 -25.24
CA ALA A 160 -8.80 -19.26 -25.18
C ALA A 160 -8.94 -18.10 -24.18
N LEU A 161 -10.12 -17.45 -24.13
CA LEU A 161 -10.43 -16.42 -23.14
C LEU A 161 -10.46 -16.97 -21.73
N PHE A 162 -11.11 -18.12 -21.53
CA PHE A 162 -11.15 -18.75 -20.22
C PHE A 162 -9.74 -19.04 -19.69
N VAL A 163 -8.88 -19.63 -20.54
CA VAL A 163 -7.48 -19.91 -20.19
C VAL A 163 -6.71 -18.62 -19.93
N SER A 164 -6.91 -17.57 -20.75
CA SER A 164 -6.27 -16.26 -20.57
C SER A 164 -6.68 -15.60 -19.25
N VAL A 165 -7.98 -15.62 -18.92
CA VAL A 165 -8.53 -15.11 -17.67
C VAL A 165 -7.95 -15.88 -16.48
N LEU A 166 -7.93 -17.21 -16.54
CA LEU A 166 -7.38 -18.05 -15.47
C LEU A 166 -5.89 -17.78 -15.26
N PHE A 167 -5.11 -17.69 -16.35
CA PHE A 167 -3.69 -17.35 -16.28
C PHE A 167 -3.46 -15.95 -15.71
N SER A 168 -4.28 -14.97 -16.12
CA SER A 168 -4.18 -13.60 -15.61
C SER A 168 -4.47 -13.51 -14.11
N MET A 169 -5.43 -14.28 -13.59
CA MET A 169 -5.71 -14.34 -12.16
C MET A 169 -4.55 -14.94 -11.36
N LEU A 170 -3.96 -16.05 -11.85
CA LEU A 170 -2.80 -16.67 -11.22
C LEU A 170 -1.58 -15.75 -11.25
N PHE A 171 -1.32 -15.12 -12.40
CA PHE A 171 -0.23 -14.16 -12.56
C PHE A 171 -0.39 -12.97 -11.63
N MET A 172 -1.61 -12.44 -11.47
CA MET A 172 -1.88 -11.31 -10.59
C MET A 172 -1.56 -11.64 -9.13
N GLY A 173 -1.82 -12.86 -8.66
CA GLY A 173 -1.43 -13.30 -7.32
C GLY A 173 0.09 -13.22 -7.09
N VAL A 174 0.87 -13.72 -8.04
CA VAL A 174 2.34 -13.68 -7.97
C VAL A 174 2.86 -12.23 -8.08
N ALA A 175 2.29 -11.44 -8.99
CA ALA A 175 2.67 -10.05 -9.20
C ALA A 175 2.41 -9.19 -7.95
N LEU A 176 1.27 -9.38 -7.28
CA LEU A 176 0.93 -8.67 -6.04
C LEU A 176 1.86 -9.05 -4.90
N GLU A 177 2.18 -10.34 -4.72
CA GLU A 177 3.13 -10.81 -3.70
C GLU A 177 4.50 -10.17 -3.92
N TRP A 178 4.98 -10.16 -5.17
CA TRP A 178 6.25 -9.57 -5.53
C TRP A 178 6.27 -8.05 -5.32
N TRP A 179 5.21 -7.35 -5.74
CA TRP A 179 5.08 -5.90 -5.59
C TRP A 179 5.14 -5.48 -4.11
N VAL A 180 4.37 -6.16 -3.26
CA VAL A 180 4.33 -5.88 -1.82
C VAL A 180 5.69 -6.16 -1.17
N HIS A 181 6.34 -7.26 -1.54
CA HIS A 181 7.67 -7.55 -1.01
C HIS A 181 8.71 -6.50 -1.44
N PHE A 182 8.63 -6.00 -2.67
CA PHE A 182 9.56 -4.99 -3.19
C PHE A 182 9.36 -3.62 -2.54
N PHE A 183 8.12 -3.12 -2.47
CA PHE A 183 7.85 -1.76 -1.96
C PHE A 183 7.80 -1.66 -0.43
N TYR A 184 7.46 -2.75 0.26
CA TYR A 184 7.28 -2.75 1.72
C TYR A 184 8.17 -3.78 2.42
N GLY A 185 8.33 -4.98 1.86
CA GLY A 185 9.05 -6.08 2.50
C GLY A 185 10.50 -5.76 2.86
N LYS A 186 11.22 -5.05 1.98
CA LYS A 186 12.59 -4.60 2.25
C LYS A 186 12.66 -3.71 3.50
N TYR A 187 11.83 -2.66 3.58
CA TYR A 187 11.85 -1.71 4.69
C TYR A 187 11.30 -2.32 5.99
N ALA A 188 10.30 -3.20 5.88
CA ALA A 188 9.80 -3.96 7.03
C ALA A 188 10.89 -4.88 7.61
N LYS A 189 11.75 -5.47 6.77
CA LYS A 189 12.90 -6.27 7.23
C LYS A 189 13.96 -5.41 7.93
N GLU A 190 14.25 -4.22 7.41
CA GLU A 190 15.15 -3.26 8.07
C GLU A 190 14.63 -2.87 9.47
N ILE A 191 13.33 -2.57 9.59
CA ILE A 191 12.68 -2.30 10.90
C ILE A 191 12.76 -3.51 11.84
N ARG A 192 12.59 -4.74 11.32
CA ARG A 192 12.72 -5.96 12.10
C ARG A 192 14.13 -6.14 12.66
N THR A 193 15.16 -5.88 11.86
CA THR A 193 16.56 -5.99 12.31
C THR A 193 16.83 -5.05 13.49
N VAL A 194 16.41 -3.78 13.39
CA VAL A 194 16.53 -2.83 14.52
C VAL A 194 15.79 -3.34 15.76
N LEU A 195 14.61 -3.93 15.58
CA LEU A 195 13.83 -4.48 16.69
C LEU A 195 14.51 -5.70 17.36
N ASP A 196 15.15 -6.56 16.58
CA ASP A 196 15.87 -7.73 17.08
C ASP A 196 17.15 -7.31 17.83
N GLU A 197 17.88 -6.29 17.35
CA GLU A 197 19.03 -5.69 18.05
C GLU A 197 18.66 -5.06 19.40
N LEU A 198 17.44 -4.51 19.53
CA LEU A 198 16.90 -3.97 20.78
C LEU A 198 16.38 -5.05 21.75
N LYS A 199 16.31 -6.31 21.33
CA LYS A 199 15.97 -7.45 22.21
C LYS A 199 17.19 -8.17 22.77
N GLU A 200 18.33 -8.05 22.10
CA GLU A 200 19.60 -8.65 22.53
C GLU A 200 20.35 -7.80 23.58
N GLU A 201 19.94 -6.54 23.77
CA GLU A 201 20.30 -5.69 24.92
C GLU A 201 19.26 -5.77 26.05
#